data_AF-A0A1Y1NEM7-F1
#
_entry.id   AF-A0A1Y1NEM7-F1
#
_cell.length_a   1.000
_cell.length_b   1.000
_cell.length_c   1.000
_cell.angle_alpha   90.00
_cell.angle_beta   90.00
_cell.angle_gamma   90.00
#
_symmetry.space_group_name_H-M   'P 1'
#
loop_
_entity.id
_entity.type
_entity.pdbx_description
1 polymer ?
#
loop_
_entity_poly.entity_id
_entity_poly.type
_entity_poly.pdbx_seq_one_letter_code
_entity_poly.pdbx_strand_id
1 'polypeptide(L)'
;MLIQLGPAIEEFKKIANAMSPAEMMDALLATTKAASQLTDTSRTQMANGKEDPVHEKAIMTVNADTLVSLLLYVIIRSQVRNLQARLVYIRNFIFIDDVDSGEMGYALSTFEAVLAYLALDSAGLRRASRRNKA
;
A
#
# COMPACT_ATOMS: atom_id res chain seq x y z
N MET A 1 0.15 -10.62 -13.26
CA MET A 1 0.36 -9.53 -12.27
C MET A 1 -0.94 -8.98 -11.65
N LEU A 2 -1.93 -8.48 -12.41
CA LEU A 2 -3.15 -7.86 -11.83
C LEU A 2 -4.03 -8.75 -10.93
N ILE A 3 -4.03 -10.07 -11.15
CA ILE A 3 -4.88 -11.03 -10.40
C ILE A 3 -4.32 -11.32 -9.00
N GLN A 4 -3.02 -11.11 -8.77
CA GLN A 4 -2.37 -11.51 -7.53
C GLN A 4 -2.53 -10.50 -6.40
N LEU A 5 -2.91 -9.24 -6.67
CA LEU A 5 -3.01 -8.20 -5.65
C LEU A 5 -4.28 -8.25 -4.80
N GLY A 6 -5.15 -9.25 -5.01
CA GLY A 6 -6.37 -9.47 -4.24
C GLY A 6 -6.17 -9.46 -2.72
N PRO A 7 -5.18 -10.19 -2.17
CA PRO A 7 -4.91 -10.21 -0.73
C PRO A 7 -4.57 -8.82 -0.17
N ALA A 8 -3.75 -8.03 -0.87
CA ALA A 8 -3.42 -6.67 -0.45
C ALA A 8 -4.63 -5.73 -0.46
N ILE A 9 -5.57 -5.93 -1.41
CA ILE A 9 -6.84 -5.19 -1.44
C ILE A 9 -7.70 -5.51 -0.23
N GLU A 10 -7.84 -6.79 0.11
CA GLU A 10 -8.62 -7.21 1.30
C GLU A 10 -7.97 -6.73 2.60
N GLU A 11 -6.64 -6.75 2.67
CA GLU A 11 -5.92 -6.21 3.82
C GLU A 11 -6.17 -4.71 3.99
N PHE A 12 -6.07 -3.95 2.90
CA PHE A 12 -6.29 -2.51 2.94
C PHE A 12 -7.72 -2.14 3.33
N LYS A 13 -8.72 -2.94 2.93
CA LYS A 13 -10.12 -2.70 3.34
C LYS A 13 -10.31 -2.69 4.85
N LYS A 14 -9.47 -3.39 5.62
CA LYS A 14 -9.54 -3.40 7.09
C LYS A 14 -9.33 -2.01 7.70
N ILE A 15 -8.63 -1.10 7.01
CA ILE A 15 -8.45 0.30 7.45
C ILE A 15 -9.80 1.03 7.62
N ALA A 16 -10.86 0.56 6.94
CA ALA A 16 -12.20 1.13 7.06
C ALA A 16 -12.85 0.83 8.43
N ASN A 17 -12.54 -0.33 9.01
CA ASN A 17 -13.13 -0.82 10.26
C ASN A 17 -12.22 -0.57 11.48
N ALA A 18 -10.96 -0.20 11.26
CA ALA A 18 -10.04 0.16 12.32
C ALA A 18 -10.56 1.38 13.13
N MET A 19 -10.52 1.24 14.45
CA MET A 19 -11.03 2.23 15.42
C MET A 19 -9.89 3.02 16.07
N SER A 20 -8.66 2.53 16.01
CA SER A 20 -7.47 3.22 16.52
C SER A 20 -6.45 3.56 15.41
N PRO A 21 -5.62 4.60 15.60
CA PRO A 21 -4.50 4.90 14.72
C PRO A 21 -3.53 3.72 14.55
N ALA A 22 -3.29 2.96 15.63
CA ALA A 22 -2.43 1.78 15.61
C ALA A 22 -2.99 0.69 14.70
N GLU A 23 -4.28 0.35 14.84
CA GLU A 23 -4.95 -0.63 13.97
C GLU A 23 -4.95 -0.20 12.49
N MET A 24 -5.13 1.09 12.22
CA MET A 24 -5.03 1.60 10.85
C MET A 24 -3.62 1.45 10.29
N MET A 25 -2.62 1.62 11.15
CA MET A 25 -1.22 1.51 10.78
C MET A 25 -0.80 0.06 10.53
N ASP A 26 -1.26 -0.86 11.37
CA ASP A 26 -1.07 -2.30 11.18
C ASP A 26 -1.69 -2.78 9.87
N ALA A 27 -2.91 -2.34 9.56
CA ALA A 27 -3.57 -2.64 8.29
C ALA A 27 -2.78 -2.10 7.09
N LEU A 28 -2.18 -0.91 7.20
CA LEU A 28 -1.35 -0.34 6.14
C LEU A 28 -0.03 -1.11 5.97
N LEU A 29 0.64 -1.48 7.06
CA LEU A 29 1.83 -2.31 6.99
C LEU A 29 1.51 -3.66 6.37
N ALA A 30 0.47 -4.35 6.85
CA ALA A 30 0.08 -5.65 6.31
C ALA A 30 -0.23 -5.55 4.81
N THR A 31 -0.90 -4.48 4.37
CA THR A 31 -1.12 -4.18 2.95
C THR A 31 0.18 -4.04 2.18
N THR A 32 1.13 -3.28 2.72
CA THR A 32 2.44 -3.00 2.10
C THR A 32 3.26 -4.29 1.98
N LYS A 33 3.27 -5.11 3.05
CA LYS A 33 3.92 -6.42 3.08
C LYS A 33 3.31 -7.38 2.06
N ALA A 34 1.98 -7.45 1.99
CA ALA A 34 1.27 -8.25 1.01
C ALA A 34 1.57 -7.80 -0.43
N ALA A 35 1.62 -6.49 -0.68
CA ALA A 35 1.97 -5.96 -2.00
C ALA A 35 3.43 -6.29 -2.40
N SER A 36 4.37 -6.19 -1.47
CA SER A 36 5.80 -6.47 -1.70
C SER A 36 6.09 -7.96 -1.94
N GLN A 37 5.54 -8.87 -1.12
CA GLN A 37 5.77 -10.32 -1.27
C GLN A 37 5.28 -10.86 -2.63
N LEU A 38 4.25 -10.24 -3.20
CA LEU A 38 3.73 -10.58 -4.53
C LEU A 38 4.67 -10.14 -5.65
N THR A 39 5.49 -9.10 -5.43
CA THR A 39 6.55 -8.73 -6.37
C THR A 39 7.76 -9.65 -6.30
N ASP A 40 8.13 -10.12 -5.10
CA ASP A 40 9.25 -11.06 -4.93
C ASP A 40 8.92 -12.44 -5.49
N THR A 41 7.73 -12.98 -5.23
CA THR A 41 7.27 -14.24 -5.83
C THR A 41 7.21 -14.18 -7.36
N SER A 42 6.82 -13.03 -7.94
CA SER A 42 6.87 -12.81 -9.39
C SER A 42 8.32 -12.76 -9.92
N ARG A 43 9.27 -12.26 -9.14
CA ARG A 43 10.70 -12.20 -9.50
C ARG A 43 11.36 -13.58 -9.41
N THR A 44 11.04 -14.38 -8.40
CA THR A 44 11.55 -15.74 -8.24
C THR A 44 10.97 -16.71 -9.27
N GLN A 45 9.74 -16.51 -9.74
CA GLN A 45 9.19 -17.30 -10.86
C GLN A 45 9.91 -17.06 -12.20
N MET A 46 10.64 -15.95 -12.34
CA MET A 46 11.48 -15.64 -13.52
C MET A 46 12.93 -16.10 -13.36
N ALA A 47 13.37 -16.46 -12.15
CA ALA A 47 14.73 -16.89 -11.84
C ALA A 47 14.69 -18.31 -11.23
N ASN A 48 14.85 -19.31 -12.09
CA ASN A 48 14.90 -20.72 -11.70
C ASN A 48 16.02 -20.96 -10.66
N GLY A 49 15.66 -21.31 -9.42
CA GLY A 49 16.52 -22.07 -8.51
C GLY A 49 16.83 -21.46 -7.14
N LYS A 50 16.46 -22.26 -6.12
CA LYS A 50 16.94 -22.34 -4.73
C LYS A 50 16.41 -21.31 -3.72
N GLU A 51 15.86 -21.93 -2.68
CA GLU A 51 15.04 -21.41 -1.61
C GLU A 51 15.96 -21.21 -0.40
N ASP A 52 15.97 -19.99 0.16
CA ASP A 52 16.44 -19.73 1.52
C ASP A 52 15.38 -18.85 2.22
N PRO A 53 14.98 -19.15 3.47
CA PRO A 53 13.91 -18.44 4.16
C PRO A 53 14.44 -17.12 4.73
N VAL A 54 14.58 -16.10 3.89
CA VAL A 54 14.87 -14.70 4.28
C VAL A 54 13.55 -13.91 4.41
N HIS A 55 12.53 -14.53 5.00
CA HIS A 55 11.17 -13.98 5.06
C HIS A 55 11.04 -12.73 5.96
N GLU A 56 12.00 -12.51 6.86
CA GLU A 56 11.91 -11.44 7.87
C GLU A 56 12.68 -10.17 7.49
N LYS A 57 13.62 -10.25 6.53
CA LYS A 57 14.50 -9.13 6.15
C LYS A 57 14.23 -8.55 4.75
N ALA A 58 13.44 -9.25 3.93
CA ALA A 58 13.06 -8.82 2.58
C ALA A 58 11.83 -7.87 2.55
N ILE A 59 11.33 -7.47 3.71
CA ILE A 59 10.00 -6.85 3.89
C ILE A 59 9.86 -5.54 3.08
N MET A 60 10.94 -4.83 2.75
CA MET A 60 10.87 -3.52 2.08
C MET A 60 12.03 -3.19 1.13
N THR A 61 12.59 -4.18 0.43
CA THR A 61 13.59 -3.90 -0.64
C THR A 61 12.94 -3.54 -1.98
N VAL A 62 11.61 -3.39 -2.02
CA VAL A 62 10.87 -2.95 -3.21
C VAL A 62 11.11 -1.45 -3.42
N ASN A 63 11.48 -1.07 -4.65
CA ASN A 63 11.66 0.33 -5.00
C ASN A 63 10.40 1.16 -4.72
N ALA A 64 10.56 2.39 -4.26
CA ALA A 64 9.49 3.31 -3.93
C ALA A 64 8.52 3.53 -5.10
N ASP A 65 9.02 3.66 -6.33
CA ASP A 65 8.16 3.85 -7.51
C ASP A 65 7.22 2.65 -7.76
N THR A 66 7.74 1.43 -7.53
CA THR A 66 6.97 0.20 -7.64
C THR A 66 5.92 0.14 -6.55
N LEU A 67 6.31 0.43 -5.31
CA LEU A 67 5.39 0.39 -4.18
C LEU A 67 4.28 1.44 -4.31
N VAL A 68 4.63 2.67 -4.69
CA VAL A 68 3.67 3.75 -5.00
C VAL A 68 2.66 3.30 -6.05
N SER A 69 3.14 2.69 -7.14
CA SER A 69 2.28 2.19 -8.22
C SER A 69 1.33 1.08 -7.76
N LEU A 70 1.81 0.17 -6.90
CA LEU A 70 1.00 -0.91 -6.32
C LEU A 70 -0.05 -0.36 -5.36
N LEU A 71 0.35 0.49 -4.42
CA LEU A 71 -0.57 1.12 -3.46
C LEU A 71 -1.63 1.98 -4.16
N LEU A 72 -1.26 2.71 -5.22
CA LEU A 72 -2.23 3.43 -6.05
C LEU A 72 -3.33 2.51 -6.58
N TYR A 73 -2.96 1.35 -7.11
CA TYR A 73 -3.94 0.36 -7.59
C TYR A 73 -4.77 -0.22 -6.43
N VAL A 74 -4.13 -0.63 -5.32
CA VAL A 74 -4.81 -1.19 -4.13
C VAL A 74 -5.86 -0.22 -3.60
N ILE A 75 -5.48 1.04 -3.39
CA ILE A 75 -6.35 2.10 -2.85
C ILE A 75 -7.56 2.30 -3.77
N ILE A 76 -7.33 2.45 -5.08
CA ILE A 76 -8.44 2.64 -6.03
C ILE A 76 -9.37 1.42 -6.02
N ARG A 77 -8.83 0.20 -6.03
CA ARG A 77 -9.64 -1.02 -6.12
C ARG A 77 -10.35 -1.39 -4.82
N SER A 78 -9.83 -0.96 -3.67
CA SER A 78 -10.45 -1.19 -2.37
C SER A 78 -11.74 -0.39 -2.16
N GLN A 79 -11.90 0.75 -2.86
CA GLN A 79 -13.08 1.64 -2.76
C GLN A 79 -13.37 2.14 -1.32
N VAL A 80 -12.34 2.20 -0.47
CA VAL A 80 -12.47 2.75 0.89
C VAL A 80 -12.66 4.26 0.84
N ARG A 81 -13.62 4.76 1.64
CA ARG A 81 -13.96 6.18 1.73
C ARG A 81 -13.25 6.88 2.89
N ASN A 82 -13.25 8.21 2.86
CA ASN A 82 -12.74 9.08 3.92
C ASN A 82 -11.24 8.86 4.25
N LEU A 83 -10.44 8.44 3.26
CA LEU A 83 -9.03 8.13 3.45
C LEU A 83 -8.20 9.34 3.90
N GLN A 84 -8.53 10.55 3.43
CA GLN A 84 -7.88 11.79 3.89
C GLN A 84 -8.13 12.05 5.38
N ALA A 85 -9.37 11.88 5.87
CA ALA A 85 -9.69 12.04 7.28
C ALA A 85 -8.98 10.98 8.13
N ARG A 86 -8.88 9.74 7.64
CA ARG A 86 -8.13 8.66 8.32
C ARG A 86 -6.64 8.93 8.36
N LEU A 87 -6.04 9.45 7.28
CA LEU A 87 -4.63 9.85 7.26
C LEU A 87 -4.36 10.94 8.31
N VAL A 88 -5.21 11.97 8.36
CA VAL A 88 -5.11 13.03 9.37
C VAL A 88 -5.28 12.46 10.77
N TYR A 89 -6.23 11.54 10.98
CA TYR A 89 -6.43 10.87 12.27
C TYR A 89 -5.18 10.10 12.71
N ILE A 90 -4.58 9.31 11.81
CA ILE A 90 -3.32 8.59 12.10
C ILE A 90 -2.25 9.58 12.52
N ARG A 91 -1.98 10.60 11.72
CA ARG A 91 -0.90 11.56 11.99
C ARG A 91 -1.03 12.33 13.29
N ASN A 92 -2.24 12.68 13.69
CA ASN A 92 -2.44 13.53 14.87
C ASN A 92 -2.57 12.71 16.17
N PHE A 93 -2.88 11.41 16.08
CA PHE A 93 -3.23 10.60 17.24
C PHE A 93 -2.44 9.28 17.36
N ILE A 94 -1.46 9.05 16.50
CA ILE A 94 -0.56 7.92 16.67
C ILE A 94 0.43 8.22 17.80
N PHE A 95 0.41 7.41 18.85
CA PHE A 95 1.29 7.51 20.02
C PHE A 95 2.42 6.47 19.96
N ILE A 96 2.97 6.25 18.76
CA ILE A 96 4.05 5.28 18.53
C ILE A 96 5.29 6.09 18.15
N ASP A 97 6.39 5.92 18.90
CA ASP A 97 7.67 6.63 18.65
C ASP A 97 8.29 6.27 17.29
N ASP A 98 7.87 5.15 16.70
CA ASP A 98 8.40 4.53 15.49
C ASP A 98 7.74 5.04 14.19
N VAL A 99 6.95 6.11 14.23
CA VAL A 99 6.29 6.65 13.02
C VAL A 99 7.19 7.62 12.26
N ASP A 100 8.16 8.21 12.95
CA ASP A 100 9.13 9.15 12.37
C ASP A 100 10.36 8.44 11.76
N SER A 101 10.50 7.12 11.94
CA SER A 101 11.59 6.34 11.34
C SER A 101 11.19 4.86 11.07
N GLY A 102 11.92 4.12 10.26
CA GLY A 102 11.65 2.68 10.04
C GLY A 102 10.53 2.34 9.03
N GLU A 103 9.96 1.14 9.16
CA GLU A 103 8.99 0.59 8.19
C GLU A 103 7.65 1.32 8.20
N MET A 104 7.22 1.76 9.39
CA MET A 104 5.98 2.48 9.61
C MET A 104 5.97 3.84 8.92
N GLY A 105 7.01 4.64 9.16
CA GLY A 105 7.14 5.96 8.54
C GLY A 105 7.21 5.90 7.02
N TYR A 106 7.88 4.90 6.46
CA TYR A 106 7.94 4.71 5.01
C TYR A 106 6.59 4.29 4.40
N ALA A 107 5.88 3.34 5.03
CA ALA A 107 4.55 2.93 4.58
C ALA A 107 3.55 4.12 4.65
N LEU A 108 3.57 4.88 5.75
CA LEU A 108 2.72 6.04 5.94
C LEU A 108 3.02 7.16 4.94
N SER A 109 4.30 7.47 4.71
CA SER A 109 4.72 8.49 3.73
C SER A 109 4.36 8.09 2.30
N THR A 110 4.50 6.81 1.96
CA THR A 110 4.09 6.29 0.65
C THR A 110 2.58 6.39 0.47
N PHE A 111 1.81 6.04 1.51
CA PHE A 111 0.36 6.15 1.50
C PHE A 111 -0.11 7.61 1.35
N GLU A 112 0.49 8.54 2.08
CA GLU A 112 0.24 9.97 1.91
C GLU A 112 0.52 10.41 0.48
N ALA A 113 1.70 10.08 -0.07
CA ALA A 113 2.08 10.49 -1.42
C ALA A 113 1.06 10.04 -2.47
N VAL A 114 0.54 8.81 -2.33
CA VAL A 114 -0.50 8.28 -3.20
C VAL A 114 -1.83 9.04 -3.02
N LEU A 115 -2.22 9.35 -1.79
CA LEU A 115 -3.43 10.14 -1.52
C LEU A 115 -3.30 11.58 -2.06
N ALA A 116 -2.13 12.19 -1.94
CA ALA A 116 -1.82 13.50 -2.49
C ALA A 116 -1.91 13.48 -4.02
N TYR A 117 -1.34 12.46 -4.68
CA TYR A 117 -1.46 12.26 -6.13
C TYR A 117 -2.93 12.12 -6.57
N LEU A 118 -3.72 11.31 -5.84
CA LEU A 118 -5.15 11.14 -6.15
C LEU A 118 -5.95 12.44 -6.02
N ALA A 119 -5.60 13.27 -5.03
CA ALA A 119 -6.25 14.55 -4.78
C ALA A 119 -5.86 15.63 -5.79
N LEU A 120 -4.57 15.74 -6.13
CA LEU A 120 -4.01 16.87 -6.88
C LEU A 120 -3.83 16.58 -8.37
N ASP A 121 -3.49 15.35 -8.77
CA ASP A 121 -3.02 15.05 -10.14
C ASP A 121 -3.66 13.78 -10.77
N SER A 122 -4.85 13.39 -10.31
CA SER A 122 -5.57 12.24 -10.88
C SER A 122 -6.23 12.48 -12.25
N ALA A 123 -6.01 13.65 -12.88
CA ALA A 123 -6.68 14.04 -14.13
C ALA A 123 -6.33 13.10 -15.31
N GLY A 124 -5.09 12.61 -15.38
CA GLY A 124 -4.69 11.61 -16.38
C GLY A 124 -5.41 10.28 -16.18
N LEU A 125 -5.51 9.82 -14.93
CA LEU A 125 -6.16 8.57 -14.57
C LEU A 125 -7.67 8.60 -14.85
N ARG A 126 -8.32 9.74 -14.58
CA ARG A 126 -9.74 9.96 -14.92
C ARG A 126 -9.98 9.90 -16.43
N ARG A 127 -9.09 10.48 -17.24
CA ARG A 127 -9.16 10.41 -18.71
C ARG A 127 -8.99 8.99 -19.22
N ALA A 128 -7.99 8.27 -18.73
CA ALA A 128 -7.76 6.86 -19.10
C ALA A 128 -8.95 5.98 -18.69
N SER A 129 -9.49 6.15 -17.48
CA SER A 129 -10.66 5.41 -17.00
C SER A 129 -11.89 5.58 -17.89
N ARG A 130 -12.16 6.81 -18.38
CA ARG A 130 -13.26 7.07 -19.32
C ARG A 130 -13.08 6.34 -20.65
N ARG A 131 -11.86 6.29 -21.16
CA ARG A 131 -11.54 5.57 -22.42
C ARG A 131 -11.70 4.07 -22.29
N ASN A 132 -11.38 3.49 -21.13
CA ASN A 132 -11.53 2.05 -20.88
C ASN A 132 -12.98 1.62 -20.62
N LYS A 133 -13.92 2.55 -20.49
CA LYS A 133 -15.36 2.28 -20.34
C LYS A 133 -16.14 2.42 -21.66
N ALA A 134 -15.51 2.96 -22.70
CA ALA A 134 -16.06 3.04 -24.06
C ALA A 134 -15.73 1.75 -24.82
#